data_AF-A0A9W6BGH3-F1
#
_entry.id   AF-A0A9W6BGH3-F1
#
_cell.length_a   1.000
_cell.length_b   1.000
_cell.length_c   1.000
_cell.angle_alpha   90.00
_cell.angle_beta   90.00
_cell.angle_gamma   90.00
#
_symmetry.space_group_name_H-M   'P 1'
#
loop_
_entity.id
_entity.type
_entity.pdbx_description
1 polymer ?
#
loop_
_entity_poly.entity_id
_entity_poly.type
_entity_poly.pdbx_seq_one_letter_code
_entity_poly.pdbx_strand_id
1 'polypeptide(L)'
;MSQDAGNVPVSADQVRNAISGLVDREKNMLTNLDAVASSIMTAADYLAILKDSAQVGTYKELLLSLGKLSHEVRAHQGVLLNLGQTYQASLEDTDFQALLDRGLSDSLQRAPYRPEDDRRFKEFTEQVGGAGGSADQADGAGDDELGEDEDLREADTGHSLAKTKCPLSMKEVLDLERPVKDHLGYVYEHANIMEYLRGHPNGRKHPCAGVNGLLRASDLKPAEDVLRAKRRRRLAEAMGADANDGASEDSEEVIDV
;
A
#
# COMPACT_ATOMS: atom_id res chain seq x y z
N MET A 1 20.15 57.77 39.43
CA MET A 1 20.39 56.32 39.54
C MET A 1 19.29 55.62 38.76
N SER A 2 19.48 55.48 37.44
CA SER A 2 18.53 54.78 36.58
C SER A 2 18.81 53.30 36.71
N GLN A 3 17.85 52.54 37.24
CA GLN A 3 17.92 51.09 37.27
C GLN A 3 17.69 50.58 35.84
N ASP A 4 18.76 50.03 35.28
CA ASP A 4 18.78 49.23 34.07
C ASP A 4 17.89 48.00 34.32
N ALA A 5 16.68 48.02 33.76
CA ALA A 5 15.74 46.91 33.87
C ALA A 5 16.34 45.73 33.10
N GLY A 6 16.80 44.74 33.85
CA GLY A 6 17.48 43.56 33.36
C GLY A 6 16.77 42.95 32.15
N ASN A 7 17.51 42.89 31.05
CA ASN A 7 17.16 42.18 29.83
C ASN A 7 16.99 40.69 30.19
N VAL A 8 15.77 40.24 30.47
CA VAL A 8 15.46 38.83 30.72
C VAL A 8 15.66 38.10 29.38
N PRO A 9 16.60 37.15 29.28
CA PRO A 9 16.82 36.44 28.03
C PRO A 9 15.63 35.54 27.72
N VAL A 10 14.81 35.94 26.75
CA VAL A 10 13.72 35.09 26.24
C VAL A 10 14.32 34.11 25.23
N SER A 11 14.27 32.82 25.53
CA SER A 11 14.81 31.76 24.65
C SER A 11 13.68 31.05 23.90
N ALA A 12 13.84 30.92 22.58
CA ALA A 12 12.96 30.13 21.73
C ALA A 12 13.25 28.61 21.80
N ASP A 13 14.31 28.20 22.48
CA ASP A 13 14.81 26.82 22.41
C ASP A 13 13.85 25.82 23.06
N GLN A 14 13.19 26.23 24.14
CA GLN A 14 12.17 25.40 24.80
C GLN A 14 10.98 25.12 23.86
N VAL A 15 10.51 26.15 23.15
CA VAL A 15 9.41 26.03 22.18
C VAL A 15 9.83 25.16 21.00
N ARG A 16 11.04 25.36 20.47
CA ARG A 16 11.58 24.53 19.37
C ARG A 16 11.72 23.07 19.76
N ASN A 17 12.20 22.78 20.98
CA ASN A 17 12.31 21.42 21.49
C ASN A 17 10.92 20.78 21.67
N ALA A 18 9.94 21.52 22.18
CA ALA A 18 8.56 21.04 22.30
C ALA A 18 7.96 20.73 20.93
N ILE A 19 8.15 21.60 19.94
CA ILE A 19 7.70 21.40 18.55
C ILE A 19 8.36 20.16 17.94
N SER A 20 9.67 19.97 18.13
CA SER A 20 10.35 18.76 17.65
C SER A 20 9.74 17.49 18.24
N GLY A 21 9.44 17.49 19.55
CA GLY A 21 8.78 16.36 20.21
C GLY A 21 7.37 16.09 19.68
N LEU A 22 6.61 17.12 19.31
CA LEU A 22 5.29 16.97 18.68
C LEU A 22 5.42 16.38 17.27
N VAL A 23 6.34 16.91 16.45
CA VAL A 23 6.59 16.41 15.10
C VAL A 23 6.96 14.93 15.12
N ASP A 24 7.78 14.48 16.07
CA ASP A 24 8.16 13.08 16.19
C ASP A 24 6.99 12.18 16.61
N ARG A 25 6.08 12.66 17.48
CA ARG A 25 4.84 11.95 17.78
C ARG A 25 3.96 11.77 16.55
N GLU A 26 3.87 12.79 15.70
CA GLU A 26 3.09 12.71 14.46
C GLU A 26 3.70 11.77 13.43
N LYS A 27 5.04 11.71 13.32
CA LYS A 27 5.70 10.69 12.49
C LYS A 27 5.35 9.27 12.92
N ASN A 28 5.34 9.03 14.23
CA ASN A 28 4.93 7.73 14.79
C ASN A 28 3.45 7.45 14.48
N MET A 29 2.57 8.46 14.61
CA MET A 29 1.16 8.31 14.26
C MET A 29 0.98 7.97 12.78
N LEU A 30 1.65 8.67 11.86
CA LEU A 30 1.61 8.38 10.42
C LEU A 30 2.06 6.94 10.12
N THR A 31 3.12 6.48 10.79
CA THR A 31 3.61 5.10 10.65
C THR A 31 2.55 4.09 11.10
N ASN A 32 1.84 4.37 12.19
CA ASN A 32 0.75 3.52 12.67
C ASN A 32 -0.45 3.54 11.72
N LEU A 33 -0.82 4.71 11.18
CA LEU A 33 -1.90 4.82 10.18
C LEU A 33 -1.54 4.02 8.91
N ASP A 34 -0.28 4.03 8.50
CA ASP A 34 0.18 3.22 7.36
C ASP A 34 0.05 1.71 7.64
N ALA A 35 0.39 1.25 8.85
CA ALA A 35 0.21 -0.15 9.25
C ALA A 35 -1.28 -0.57 9.31
N VAL A 36 -2.15 0.32 9.78
CA VAL A 36 -3.61 0.10 9.79
C VAL A 36 -4.13 0.01 8.36
N ALA A 37 -3.70 0.91 7.46
CA ALA A 37 -4.09 0.86 6.05
C ALA A 37 -3.70 -0.46 5.39
N SER A 38 -2.47 -0.95 5.62
CA SER A 38 -2.04 -2.27 5.11
C SER A 38 -2.88 -3.42 5.65
N SER A 39 -3.32 -3.34 6.91
CA SER A 39 -4.20 -4.35 7.53
C SER A 39 -5.60 -4.32 6.91
N ILE A 40 -6.15 -3.13 6.66
CA ILE A 40 -7.44 -2.93 5.96
C ILE A 40 -7.37 -3.52 4.55
N MET A 41 -6.32 -3.23 3.79
CA MET A 41 -6.14 -3.76 2.44
C MET A 41 -6.05 -5.30 2.45
N THR A 42 -5.33 -5.87 3.41
CA THR A 42 -5.21 -7.33 3.56
C THR A 42 -6.56 -7.99 3.89
N ALA A 43 -7.35 -7.37 4.77
CA ALA A 43 -8.68 -7.87 5.12
C ALA A 43 -9.66 -7.76 3.94
N ALA A 44 -9.64 -6.65 3.21
CA ALA A 44 -10.45 -6.47 2.01
C ALA A 44 -10.09 -7.47 0.91
N ASP A 45 -8.81 -7.82 0.80
CA ASP A 45 -8.34 -8.91 -0.06
C ASP A 45 -9.04 -10.24 0.26
N TYR A 46 -9.16 -10.61 1.54
CA TYR A 46 -9.89 -11.81 1.96
C TYR A 46 -11.37 -11.72 1.62
N LEU A 47 -12.01 -10.60 1.91
CA LEU A 47 -13.44 -10.40 1.63
C LEU A 47 -13.74 -10.44 0.12
N ALA A 48 -12.85 -9.89 -0.71
CA ALA A 48 -12.97 -9.96 -2.16
C ALA A 48 -12.90 -11.42 -2.66
N ILE A 49 -12.05 -12.26 -2.07
CA ILE A 49 -11.99 -13.70 -2.39
C ILE A 49 -13.28 -14.41 -1.97
N LEU A 50 -13.83 -14.04 -0.80
CA LEU A 50 -15.10 -14.56 -0.29
C LEU A 50 -16.33 -13.99 -1.00
N LYS A 51 -16.13 -13.10 -1.99
CA LYS A 51 -17.19 -12.41 -2.75
C LYS A 51 -18.14 -11.56 -1.88
N ASP A 52 -17.67 -11.09 -0.73
CA ASP A 52 -18.43 -10.17 0.13
C ASP A 52 -18.21 -8.71 -0.31
N SER A 53 -18.91 -8.32 -1.38
CA SER A 53 -18.80 -6.99 -1.98
C SER A 53 -19.28 -5.86 -1.06
N ALA A 54 -20.27 -6.13 -0.21
CA ALA A 54 -20.80 -5.15 0.74
C ALA A 54 -19.74 -4.77 1.79
N GLN A 55 -19.06 -5.78 2.34
CA GLN A 55 -18.04 -5.50 3.35
C GLN A 55 -16.78 -4.92 2.71
N VAL A 56 -16.42 -5.32 1.49
CA VAL A 56 -15.37 -4.63 0.70
C VAL A 56 -15.66 -3.12 0.56
N GLY A 57 -16.90 -2.73 0.27
CA GLY A 57 -17.29 -1.32 0.20
C GLY A 57 -17.07 -0.58 1.52
N THR A 58 -17.34 -1.23 2.66
CA THR A 58 -17.07 -0.66 3.98
C THR A 58 -15.57 -0.41 4.21
N TYR A 59 -14.71 -1.34 3.76
CA TYR A 59 -13.26 -1.20 3.86
C TYR A 59 -12.72 -0.09 2.93
N LYS A 60 -13.37 0.15 1.78
CA LYS A 60 -13.07 1.30 0.91
C LYS A 60 -13.28 2.63 1.64
N GLU A 61 -14.42 2.78 2.29
CA GLU A 61 -14.75 4.01 3.06
C GLU A 61 -13.84 4.22 4.27
N LEU A 62 -13.46 3.13 4.95
CA LEU A 62 -12.47 3.19 6.02
C LEU A 62 -11.10 3.67 5.50
N LEU A 63 -10.67 3.17 4.33
CA LEU A 63 -9.40 3.58 3.74
C LEU A 63 -9.42 5.06 3.30
N LEU A 64 -10.54 5.54 2.75
CA LEU A 64 -10.75 6.97 2.44
C LEU A 64 -10.62 7.85 3.70
N SER A 65 -11.31 7.46 4.76
CA SER A 65 -11.29 8.19 6.04
C SER A 65 -9.88 8.23 6.62
N LEU A 66 -9.16 7.10 6.54
CA LEU A 66 -7.78 6.98 7.01
C LEU A 66 -6.79 7.80 6.17
N GLY A 67 -7.00 7.86 4.85
CA GLY A 67 -6.23 8.69 3.93
C GLY A 67 -6.40 10.18 4.23
N LYS A 68 -7.65 10.62 4.45
CA LYS A 68 -7.98 11.98 4.87
C LYS A 68 -7.32 12.34 6.20
N LEU A 69 -7.41 11.48 7.22
CA LEU A 69 -6.74 11.69 8.50
C LEU A 69 -5.22 11.77 8.34
N SER A 70 -4.62 10.88 7.53
CA SER A 70 -3.18 10.91 7.25
C SER A 70 -2.75 12.24 6.60
N HIS A 71 -3.59 12.79 5.73
CA HIS A 71 -3.37 14.09 5.09
C HIS A 71 -3.44 15.24 6.08
N GLU A 72 -4.45 15.27 6.94
CA GLU A 72 -4.60 16.28 7.99
C GLU A 72 -3.40 16.30 8.95
N VAL A 73 -2.93 15.12 9.36
CA VAL A 73 -1.75 14.98 10.23
C VAL A 73 -0.48 15.48 9.52
N ARG A 74 -0.30 15.18 8.23
CA ARG A 74 0.85 15.71 7.46
C ARG A 74 0.78 17.23 7.31
N ALA A 75 -0.41 17.79 7.11
CA ALA A 75 -0.61 19.24 7.07
C ALA A 75 -0.24 19.88 8.41
N HIS A 76 -0.73 19.33 9.52
CA HIS A 76 -0.40 19.83 10.87
C HIS A 76 1.10 19.71 11.18
N GLN A 77 1.74 18.61 10.79
CA GLN A 77 3.20 18.45 10.91
C GLN A 77 3.96 19.53 10.13
N GLY A 78 3.51 19.86 8.92
CA GLY A 78 4.10 20.92 8.10
C GLY A 78 3.98 22.30 8.78
N VAL A 79 2.85 22.58 9.42
CA VAL A 79 2.63 23.81 10.19
C VAL A 79 3.54 23.87 11.41
N LEU A 80 3.66 22.77 12.17
CA LEU A 80 4.57 22.68 13.31
C LEU A 80 6.04 22.91 12.90
N LEU A 81 6.48 22.29 11.81
CA LEU A 81 7.84 22.48 11.29
C LEU A 81 8.10 23.93 10.89
N ASN A 82 7.15 24.57 10.20
CA ASN A 82 7.25 25.97 9.82
C ASN A 82 7.31 26.88 11.06
N LEU A 83 6.42 26.65 12.03
CA LEU A 83 6.41 27.38 13.29
C LEU A 83 7.75 27.23 14.04
N GLY A 84 8.30 26.02 14.12
CA GLY A 84 9.59 25.79 14.78
C GLY A 84 10.76 26.54 14.13
N GLN A 85 10.71 26.70 12.80
CA GLN A 85 11.73 27.43 12.03
C GLN A 85 11.57 28.96 12.12
N THR A 86 10.33 29.44 12.15
CA THR A 86 10.02 30.88 12.06
C THR A 86 9.81 31.54 13.41
N TYR A 87 9.57 30.77 14.48
CA TYR A 87 9.31 31.31 15.81
C TYR A 87 10.52 32.07 16.37
N GLN A 88 10.24 33.30 16.78
CA GLN A 88 11.15 34.18 17.49
C GLN A 88 10.52 34.50 18.85
N ALA A 89 11.32 34.34 19.91
CA ALA A 89 10.85 34.63 21.24
C ALA A 89 10.66 36.14 21.42
N SER A 90 9.53 36.55 21.98
CA SER A 90 9.24 37.94 22.32
C SER A 90 8.78 38.02 23.77
N LEU A 91 8.69 39.26 24.29
CA LEU A 91 8.13 39.53 25.61
C LEU A 91 6.60 39.51 25.63
N GLU A 92 5.97 39.35 24.46
CA GLU A 92 4.51 39.28 24.32
C GLU A 92 4.04 37.83 24.35
N ASP A 93 2.88 37.60 24.93
CA ASP A 93 2.26 36.28 24.95
C ASP A 93 1.95 35.83 23.51
N THR A 94 2.46 34.67 23.13
CA THR A 94 2.19 34.06 21.83
C THR A 94 1.01 33.11 21.94
N ASP A 95 -0.07 33.37 21.18
CA ASP A 95 -1.17 32.42 21.02
C ASP A 95 -0.81 31.33 20.00
N PHE A 96 -0.17 30.27 20.49
CA PHE A 96 0.21 29.13 19.65
C PHE A 96 -0.99 28.40 19.04
N GLN A 97 -2.13 28.36 19.74
CA GLN A 97 -3.29 27.66 19.24
C GLN A 97 -3.84 28.38 18.00
N ALA A 98 -4.03 29.70 18.07
CA ALA A 98 -4.49 30.47 16.91
C ALA A 98 -3.53 30.38 15.72
N LEU A 99 -2.21 30.35 15.97
CA LEU A 99 -1.20 30.19 14.92
C LEU A 99 -1.29 28.81 14.25
N LEU A 100 -1.45 27.75 15.03
CA LEU A 100 -1.59 26.38 14.50
C LEU A 100 -2.92 26.19 13.76
N ASP A 101 -4.03 26.64 14.33
CA ASP A 101 -5.36 26.52 13.72
C ASP A 101 -5.43 27.26 12.39
N ARG A 102 -4.90 28.49 12.35
CA ARG A 102 -4.80 29.28 11.12
C ARG A 102 -3.89 28.60 10.10
N GLY A 103 -2.70 28.17 10.52
CA GLY A 103 -1.75 27.50 9.64
C GLY A 103 -2.32 26.21 9.04
N LEU A 104 -3.03 25.42 9.86
CA LEU A 104 -3.66 24.18 9.44
C LEU A 104 -4.80 24.45 8.45
N SER A 105 -5.68 25.40 8.77
CA SER A 105 -6.75 25.81 7.86
C SER A 105 -6.20 26.28 6.51
N ASP A 106 -5.19 27.16 6.51
CA ASP A 106 -4.55 27.66 5.29
C ASP A 106 -3.90 26.52 4.49
N SER A 107 -3.25 25.58 5.18
CA SER A 107 -2.63 24.41 4.55
C SER A 107 -3.65 23.48 3.88
N LEU A 108 -4.75 23.15 4.58
CA LEU A 108 -5.81 22.28 4.07
C LEU A 108 -6.62 22.92 2.94
N GLN A 109 -6.79 24.24 2.94
CA GLN A 109 -7.43 24.97 1.84
C GLN A 109 -6.56 24.99 0.58
N ARG A 110 -5.24 25.16 0.73
CA ARG A 110 -4.30 25.17 -0.41
C ARG A 110 -4.12 23.80 -1.04
N ALA A 111 -4.09 22.76 -0.21
CA ALA A 111 -3.90 21.38 -0.63
C ALA A 111 -4.99 20.51 0.02
N PRO A 112 -6.21 20.46 -0.57
CA PRO A 112 -7.25 19.57 -0.09
C PRO A 112 -6.86 18.10 -0.34
N TYR A 113 -7.36 17.20 0.50
CA TYR A 113 -7.16 15.77 0.29
C TYR A 113 -7.86 15.32 -0.99
N ARG A 114 -7.12 14.55 -1.80
CA ARG A 114 -7.57 13.98 -3.07
C ARG A 114 -7.33 12.47 -3.04
N PRO A 115 -8.38 11.63 -2.97
CA PRO A 115 -8.23 10.18 -2.99
C PRO A 115 -7.45 9.68 -4.20
N GLU A 116 -7.62 10.34 -5.35
CA GLU A 116 -6.91 10.08 -6.59
C GLU A 116 -5.40 10.36 -6.53
N ASP A 117 -4.88 10.97 -5.47
CA ASP A 117 -3.43 11.12 -5.26
C ASP A 117 -2.91 10.14 -4.19
N ASP A 118 -3.80 9.50 -3.42
CA ASP A 118 -3.43 8.52 -2.41
C ASP A 118 -3.09 7.17 -3.07
N ARG A 119 -1.80 6.83 -3.05
CA ARG A 119 -1.29 5.58 -3.61
C ARG A 119 -2.00 4.34 -3.04
N ARG A 120 -2.32 4.33 -1.75
CA ARG A 120 -2.97 3.17 -1.09
C ARG A 120 -4.41 3.03 -1.54
N PHE A 121 -5.09 4.16 -1.70
CA PHE A 121 -6.46 4.16 -2.21
C PHE A 121 -6.51 3.66 -3.65
N LYS A 122 -5.59 4.13 -4.51
CA LYS A 122 -5.41 3.59 -5.88
C LYS A 122 -5.15 2.10 -5.89
N GLU A 123 -4.16 1.65 -5.13
CA GLU A 123 -3.80 0.24 -5.01
C GLU A 123 -5.02 -0.59 -4.57
N PHE A 124 -5.78 -0.12 -3.58
CA PHE A 124 -7.01 -0.79 -3.15
C PHE A 124 -8.06 -0.87 -4.26
N THR A 125 -8.33 0.25 -4.96
CA THR A 125 -9.31 0.27 -6.04
C THR A 125 -8.90 -0.60 -7.23
N GLU A 126 -7.62 -0.68 -7.57
CA GLU A 126 -7.11 -1.58 -8.62
C GLU A 126 -7.19 -3.04 -8.18
N GLN A 127 -6.87 -3.33 -6.92
CA GLN A 127 -6.83 -4.69 -6.39
C GLN A 127 -8.23 -5.29 -6.22
N VAL A 128 -9.20 -4.47 -5.79
CA VAL A 128 -10.53 -4.93 -5.40
C VAL A 128 -11.62 -4.52 -6.38
N GLY A 129 -11.43 -3.42 -7.13
CA GLY A 129 -12.36 -2.92 -8.14
C GLY A 129 -12.52 -3.81 -9.37
N GLY A 130 -11.68 -4.82 -9.57
CA GLY A 130 -11.93 -5.91 -10.52
C GLY A 130 -13.01 -6.91 -10.06
N ALA A 131 -13.44 -6.86 -8.79
CA ALA A 131 -14.42 -7.79 -8.20
C ALA A 131 -15.67 -7.09 -7.63
N GLY A 132 -15.70 -5.75 -7.61
CA GLY A 132 -16.84 -4.96 -7.19
C GLY A 132 -17.24 -4.04 -8.32
N GLY A 133 -18.35 -4.34 -8.97
CA GLY A 133 -18.90 -3.56 -10.07
C GLY A 133 -18.86 -2.06 -9.80
N SER A 134 -18.37 -1.34 -10.82
CA SER A 134 -18.64 0.04 -11.17
C SER A 134 -19.63 0.76 -10.25
N ALA A 135 -19.15 1.35 -9.15
CA ALA A 135 -19.91 2.34 -8.39
C ALA A 135 -19.54 3.77 -8.83
N ASP A 136 -19.18 3.93 -10.11
CA ASP A 136 -19.11 5.22 -10.81
C ASP A 136 -20.14 5.20 -11.94
N GLN A 137 -21.42 5.24 -11.56
CA GLN A 137 -22.47 5.82 -12.39
C GLN A 137 -23.59 6.32 -11.48
N ALA A 138 -23.41 7.55 -11.00
CA ALA A 138 -24.54 8.38 -10.65
C ALA A 138 -25.10 8.93 -11.98
N ASP A 139 -26.20 8.36 -12.46
CA ASP A 139 -27.13 9.06 -13.36
C ASP A 139 -28.49 8.34 -13.41
N GLY A 140 -29.55 9.09 -13.13
CA GLY A 140 -30.84 9.02 -13.83
C GLY A 140 -31.72 7.77 -13.67
N ALA A 141 -32.82 7.99 -12.93
CA ALA A 141 -34.11 7.30 -13.02
C ALA A 141 -34.41 6.48 -14.30
N GLY A 142 -34.96 5.27 -14.12
CA GLY A 142 -35.63 4.54 -15.20
C GLY A 142 -35.87 3.07 -14.90
N ASP A 143 -37.11 2.76 -14.53
CA ASP A 143 -37.80 1.47 -14.59
C ASP A 143 -37.48 0.70 -15.89
N ASP A 144 -37.04 -0.56 -15.81
CA ASP A 144 -37.67 -1.71 -16.48
C ASP A 144 -36.88 -3.02 -16.29
N GLU A 145 -37.64 -4.11 -16.35
CA GLU A 145 -37.27 -5.52 -16.23
C GLU A 145 -36.23 -6.04 -17.24
N LEU A 146 -35.73 -7.25 -16.94
CA LEU A 146 -35.14 -8.27 -17.83
C LEU A 146 -33.61 -8.30 -17.97
N GLY A 147 -33.03 -9.44 -17.60
CA GLY A 147 -31.65 -9.78 -17.93
C GLY A 147 -31.08 -10.93 -17.11
N GLU A 148 -31.74 -12.09 -17.16
CA GLU A 148 -31.11 -13.36 -16.84
C GLU A 148 -29.89 -13.57 -17.76
N ASP A 149 -28.88 -14.28 -17.25
CA ASP A 149 -27.74 -14.86 -17.98
C ASP A 149 -26.61 -13.91 -18.43
N GLU A 150 -25.70 -13.58 -17.50
CA GLU A 150 -24.27 -13.47 -17.85
C GLU A 150 -23.47 -14.50 -17.04
N ASP A 151 -23.47 -15.70 -17.62
CA ASP A 151 -22.34 -16.60 -17.76
C ASP A 151 -21.07 -16.04 -17.10
N LEU A 152 -20.87 -16.44 -15.85
CA LEU A 152 -19.73 -16.13 -14.99
C LEU A 152 -18.51 -16.87 -15.56
N ARG A 153 -18.12 -16.47 -16.78
CA ARG A 153 -16.83 -16.77 -17.36
C ARG A 153 -15.84 -16.35 -16.32
N GLU A 154 -15.19 -17.36 -15.76
CA GLU A 154 -13.93 -17.30 -15.07
C GLU A 154 -13.10 -16.18 -15.70
N ALA A 155 -13.17 -15.00 -15.11
CA ALA A 155 -12.13 -14.00 -15.28
C ALA A 155 -10.95 -14.54 -14.48
N ASP A 156 -10.37 -15.64 -15.01
CA ASP A 156 -8.95 -15.91 -14.97
C ASP A 156 -8.31 -14.64 -15.54
N THR A 157 -8.20 -13.66 -14.66
CA THR A 157 -7.47 -12.43 -14.89
C THR A 157 -6.04 -12.92 -14.92
N GLY A 158 -5.64 -13.38 -16.11
CA GLY A 158 -4.34 -13.84 -16.51
C GLY A 158 -3.33 -12.72 -16.41
N HIS A 159 -3.14 -12.20 -15.21
CA HIS A 159 -1.84 -11.78 -14.73
C HIS A 159 -1.01 -13.06 -14.69
N SER A 160 -0.60 -13.52 -15.87
CA SER A 160 0.42 -14.53 -16.03
C SER A 160 1.56 -14.08 -15.12
N LEU A 161 1.73 -14.79 -14.00
CA LEU A 161 2.88 -14.63 -13.13
C LEU A 161 4.05 -14.89 -14.07
N ALA A 162 4.65 -13.82 -14.58
CA ALA A 162 5.31 -13.85 -15.89
C ALA A 162 6.53 -14.78 -15.92
N LYS A 163 6.88 -15.42 -14.79
CA LYS A 163 7.79 -16.54 -14.62
C LYS A 163 7.26 -17.40 -13.48
N THR A 164 6.84 -18.63 -13.78
CA THR A 164 6.30 -19.56 -12.77
C THR A 164 7.35 -19.92 -11.72
N LYS A 165 8.65 -19.86 -12.06
CA LYS A 165 9.76 -20.24 -11.19
C LYS A 165 10.73 -19.09 -10.89
N CYS A 166 11.31 -19.13 -9.69
CA CYS A 166 12.43 -18.27 -9.31
C CYS A 166 13.68 -18.61 -10.13
N PRO A 167 14.33 -17.64 -10.80
CA PRO A 167 15.52 -17.89 -11.62
C PRO A 167 16.74 -18.43 -10.85
N LEU A 168 16.81 -18.22 -9.54
CA LEU A 168 17.96 -18.60 -8.71
C LEU A 168 17.73 -19.89 -7.94
N SER A 169 16.57 -20.05 -7.30
CA SER A 169 16.25 -21.25 -6.50
C SER A 169 15.55 -22.33 -7.31
N MET A 170 15.07 -22.01 -8.53
CA MET A 170 14.25 -22.87 -9.39
C MET A 170 12.94 -23.37 -8.75
N LYS A 171 12.59 -22.86 -7.56
CA LYS A 171 11.32 -23.13 -6.90
C LYS A 171 10.18 -22.39 -7.60
N GLU A 172 8.98 -22.96 -7.54
CA GLU A 172 7.76 -22.27 -7.95
C GLU A 172 7.59 -20.98 -7.14
N VAL A 173 7.14 -19.92 -7.80
CA VAL A 173 7.01 -18.58 -7.23
C VAL A 173 6.05 -18.58 -6.03
N LEU A 174 4.99 -19.40 -6.09
CA LEU A 174 4.04 -19.56 -4.99
C LEU A 174 4.62 -20.33 -3.79
N ASP A 175 5.73 -21.03 -3.95
CA ASP A 175 6.36 -21.83 -2.89
C ASP A 175 7.58 -21.15 -2.27
N LEU A 176 7.92 -19.93 -2.73
CA LEU A 176 8.98 -19.11 -2.15
C LEU A 176 8.63 -18.64 -0.74
N GLU A 177 9.57 -18.71 0.19
CA GLU A 177 9.33 -18.33 1.59
C GLU A 177 9.14 -16.82 1.73
N ARG A 178 10.05 -16.04 1.13
CA ARG A 178 10.04 -14.58 1.12
C ARG A 178 10.21 -14.08 -0.32
N PRO A 179 9.13 -14.04 -1.12
CA PRO A 179 9.21 -13.62 -2.50
C PRO A 179 9.46 -12.11 -2.61
N VAL A 180 10.47 -11.73 -3.38
CA VAL A 180 10.81 -10.34 -3.72
C VAL A 180 10.83 -10.14 -5.21
N LYS A 181 10.46 -8.94 -5.67
CA LYS A 181 10.34 -8.56 -7.07
C LYS A 181 11.27 -7.40 -7.39
N ASP A 182 11.94 -7.46 -8.53
CA ASP A 182 12.73 -6.34 -9.05
C ASP A 182 11.89 -5.37 -9.90
N HIS A 183 12.51 -4.28 -10.35
CA HIS A 183 11.88 -3.28 -11.20
C HIS A 183 11.53 -3.78 -12.62
N LEU A 184 12.09 -4.92 -13.05
CA LEU A 184 11.80 -5.57 -14.34
C LEU A 184 10.72 -6.66 -14.21
N GLY A 185 10.25 -6.90 -12.98
CA GLY A 185 9.18 -7.84 -12.69
C GLY A 185 9.60 -9.28 -12.42
N TYR A 186 10.91 -9.57 -12.30
CA TYR A 186 11.36 -10.91 -11.90
C TYR A 186 11.18 -11.13 -10.42
N VAL A 187 10.70 -12.34 -10.06
CA VAL A 187 10.49 -12.74 -8.67
C VAL A 187 11.60 -13.69 -8.21
N TYR A 188 12.13 -13.43 -7.02
CA TYR A 188 13.21 -14.20 -6.40
C TYR A 188 12.87 -14.63 -4.97
N GLU A 189 13.50 -15.71 -4.52
CA GLU A 189 13.64 -15.99 -3.08
C GLU A 189 14.60 -14.96 -2.49
N HIS A 190 14.18 -14.26 -1.43
CA HIS A 190 14.99 -13.22 -0.79
C HIS A 190 16.38 -13.73 -0.38
N ALA A 191 16.47 -14.92 0.20
CA ALA A 191 17.76 -15.49 0.63
C ALA A 191 18.74 -15.65 -0.54
N ASN A 192 18.29 -16.25 -1.64
CA ASN A 192 19.13 -16.54 -2.80
C ASN A 192 19.55 -15.27 -3.55
N ILE A 193 18.65 -14.30 -3.71
CA ILE A 193 19.02 -13.05 -4.40
C ILE A 193 20.00 -12.22 -3.58
N MET A 194 19.84 -12.18 -2.25
CA MET A 194 20.78 -11.47 -1.38
C MET A 194 22.16 -12.12 -1.38
N GLU A 195 22.24 -13.45 -1.47
CA GLU A 195 23.50 -14.17 -1.65
C GLU A 195 24.15 -13.85 -3.01
N TYR A 196 23.37 -13.84 -4.09
CA TYR A 196 23.84 -13.46 -5.42
C TYR A 196 24.41 -12.04 -5.44
N LEU A 197 23.69 -11.08 -4.85
CA LEU A 197 24.08 -9.67 -4.80
C LEU A 197 25.31 -9.43 -3.92
N ARG A 198 25.55 -10.27 -2.90
CA ARG A 198 26.79 -10.22 -2.11
C ARG A 198 28.02 -10.49 -2.97
N GLY A 199 27.93 -11.41 -3.93
CA GLY A 199 28.99 -11.68 -4.91
C GLY A 199 29.10 -10.62 -6.03
N HIS A 200 28.10 -9.75 -6.15
CA HIS A 200 27.99 -8.75 -7.22
C HIS A 200 27.60 -7.36 -6.67
N PRO A 201 28.40 -6.77 -5.77
CA PRO A 201 28.01 -5.60 -4.98
C PRO A 201 27.71 -4.35 -5.83
N ASN A 202 28.28 -4.26 -7.03
CA ASN A 202 28.08 -3.15 -7.95
C ASN A 202 26.85 -3.35 -8.88
N GLY A 203 26.09 -4.44 -8.72
CA GLY A 203 24.91 -4.74 -9.51
C GLY A 203 25.19 -4.98 -11.00
N ARG A 204 26.46 -5.17 -11.39
CA ARG A 204 26.93 -5.18 -12.79
C ARG A 204 26.30 -6.25 -13.68
N LYS A 205 25.69 -7.28 -13.09
CA LYS A 205 25.07 -8.38 -13.83
C LYS A 205 23.73 -8.73 -13.21
N HIS A 206 22.71 -8.78 -14.06
CA HIS A 206 21.41 -9.31 -13.68
C HIS A 206 21.49 -10.83 -13.52
N PRO A 207 20.79 -11.44 -12.54
CA PRO A 207 20.75 -12.90 -12.38
C PRO A 207 20.23 -13.63 -13.62
N CYS A 208 19.28 -13.00 -14.31
CA CYS A 208 18.61 -13.57 -15.48
C CYS A 208 19.41 -13.30 -16.76
N ALA A 209 19.68 -14.36 -17.52
CA ALA A 209 20.36 -14.27 -18.80
C ALA A 209 19.58 -13.37 -19.79
N GLY A 210 20.30 -12.61 -20.61
CA GLY A 210 19.72 -11.72 -21.62
C GLY A 210 19.17 -10.40 -21.09
N VAL A 211 19.21 -10.16 -19.77
CA VAL A 211 18.77 -8.90 -19.17
C VAL A 211 19.97 -7.96 -18.98
N ASN A 212 19.93 -6.82 -19.67
CA ASN A 212 20.96 -5.78 -19.60
C ASN A 212 20.64 -4.70 -18.55
N GLY A 213 20.15 -5.11 -17.38
CA GLY A 213 19.77 -4.24 -16.27
C GLY A 213 20.68 -4.43 -15.06
N LEU A 214 21.00 -3.33 -14.37
CA LEU A 214 21.68 -3.41 -13.08
C LEU A 214 20.65 -3.77 -12.01
N LEU A 215 20.98 -4.71 -11.13
CA LEU A 215 20.12 -5.05 -10.01
C LEU A 215 20.86 -4.79 -8.69
N ARG A 216 20.27 -3.96 -7.83
CA ARG A 216 20.77 -3.67 -6.48
C ARG A 216 19.77 -4.14 -5.43
N ALA A 217 20.27 -4.34 -4.21
CA ALA A 217 19.41 -4.71 -3.08
C ALA A 217 18.31 -3.67 -2.80
N SER A 218 18.58 -2.39 -3.07
CA SER A 218 17.60 -1.29 -2.95
C SER A 218 16.43 -1.39 -3.93
N ASP A 219 16.59 -2.14 -5.02
CA ASP A 219 15.62 -2.22 -6.10
C ASP A 219 14.62 -3.37 -5.87
N LEU A 220 14.88 -4.21 -4.85
CA LEU A 220 14.02 -5.33 -4.48
C LEU A 220 12.89 -4.85 -3.58
N LYS A 221 11.66 -5.21 -3.95
CA LYS A 221 10.45 -4.95 -3.17
C LYS A 221 9.74 -6.27 -2.86
N PRO A 222 8.92 -6.37 -1.80
CA PRO A 222 8.04 -7.52 -1.62
C PRO A 222 7.20 -7.77 -2.88
N ALA A 223 7.08 -9.03 -3.30
CA ALA A 223 6.25 -9.42 -4.43
C ALA A 223 4.79 -9.53 -4.00
N GLU A 224 4.10 -8.39 -3.86
CA GLU A 224 2.73 -8.32 -3.32
C GLU A 224 1.72 -9.15 -4.13
N ASP A 225 1.89 -9.22 -5.45
CA ASP A 225 1.12 -10.07 -6.36
C ASP A 225 1.23 -11.56 -6.00
N VAL A 226 2.46 -12.02 -5.74
CA VAL A 226 2.73 -13.40 -5.33
C VAL A 226 2.20 -13.68 -3.94
N LEU A 227 2.42 -12.77 -2.99
CA LEU A 227 1.91 -12.89 -1.62
C LEU A 227 0.38 -12.99 -1.63
N ARG A 228 -0.29 -12.20 -2.47
CA ARG A 228 -1.73 -12.25 -2.68
C ARG A 228 -2.19 -13.58 -3.27
N ALA A 229 -1.52 -14.08 -4.30
CA ALA A 229 -1.81 -15.40 -4.87
C ALA A 229 -1.63 -16.53 -3.84
N LYS A 230 -0.58 -16.46 -3.00
CA LYS A 230 -0.38 -17.40 -1.88
C LYS A 230 -1.51 -17.32 -0.84
N ARG A 231 -1.99 -16.10 -0.52
CA ARG A 231 -3.16 -15.92 0.37
C ARG A 231 -4.42 -16.54 -0.24
N ARG A 232 -4.67 -16.30 -1.54
CA ARG A 232 -5.79 -16.90 -2.29
C ARG A 232 -5.76 -18.42 -2.25
N ARG A 233 -4.61 -19.02 -2.59
CA ARG A 233 -4.42 -20.49 -2.56
C ARG A 233 -4.70 -21.07 -1.18
N ARG A 234 -4.12 -20.50 -0.12
CA ARG A 234 -4.33 -20.94 1.27
C ARG A 234 -5.79 -20.83 1.71
N LEU A 235 -6.48 -19.77 1.31
CA LEU A 235 -7.90 -19.62 1.66
C LEU A 235 -8.77 -20.64 0.92
N ALA A 236 -8.51 -20.88 -0.36
CA ALA A 236 -9.22 -21.89 -1.15
C ALA A 236 -9.01 -23.30 -0.56
N GLU A 237 -7.76 -23.65 -0.20
CA GLU A 237 -7.43 -24.89 0.51
C GLU A 237 -8.18 -25.00 1.85
N ALA A 238 -8.26 -23.92 2.63
CA ALA A 238 -8.98 -23.89 3.91
C ALA A 238 -10.51 -23.99 3.75
N MET A 239 -11.04 -23.53 2.62
CA MET A 239 -12.49 -23.59 2.30
C MET A 239 -12.91 -24.92 1.67
N GLY A 240 -11.99 -25.87 1.47
CA GLY A 240 -12.31 -27.19 0.93
C GLY A 240 -12.60 -27.19 -0.57
N ALA A 241 -12.02 -26.25 -1.33
CA ALA A 241 -11.98 -26.36 -2.78
C ALA A 241 -11.00 -27.48 -3.16
N ASP A 242 -11.47 -28.72 -3.14
CA ASP A 242 -10.75 -29.88 -3.62
C ASP A 242 -10.35 -29.67 -5.08
N ALA A 243 -9.05 -29.83 -5.34
CA ALA A 243 -8.52 -30.02 -6.67
C ALA A 243 -9.09 -31.32 -7.26
N ASN A 244 -10.17 -31.21 -8.02
CA ASN A 244 -10.53 -32.23 -8.99
C ASN A 244 -9.62 -32.04 -10.21
N ASP A 245 -8.33 -32.37 -10.04
CA ASP A 245 -7.40 -32.58 -11.14
C ASP A 245 -7.80 -33.91 -11.79
N GLY A 246 -8.56 -33.82 -12.88
CA GLY A 246 -9.06 -34.95 -13.64
C GLY A 246 -7.91 -35.68 -14.34
N ALA A 247 -7.22 -36.53 -13.59
CA ALA A 247 -6.47 -37.65 -14.14
C ALA A 247 -7.49 -38.68 -14.64
N SER A 248 -7.90 -38.57 -15.90
CA SER A 248 -8.56 -39.69 -16.60
C SER A 248 -7.49 -40.58 -17.23
N GLU A 249 -7.39 -41.75 -16.62
CA GLU A 249 -6.63 -42.93 -16.98
C GLU A 249 -6.90 -43.42 -18.41
N ASP A 250 -5.94 -44.22 -18.87
CA ASP A 250 -5.88 -44.99 -20.10
C ASP A 250 -7.20 -45.59 -20.59
N SER A 251 -7.39 -45.53 -21.91
CA SER A 251 -8.19 -46.51 -22.66
C SER A 251 -7.51 -46.74 -24.01
N GLU A 252 -6.59 -47.71 -24.05
CA GLU A 252 -6.23 -48.39 -25.29
C GLU A 252 -7.46 -49.15 -25.81
N GLU A 253 -8.11 -48.62 -26.84
CA GLU A 253 -9.09 -49.37 -27.63
C GLU A 253 -8.37 -50.02 -28.82
N VAL A 254 -7.97 -51.28 -28.64
CA VAL A 254 -7.55 -52.17 -29.72
C VAL A 254 -8.80 -52.63 -30.46
N ILE A 255 -9.05 -52.05 -31.64
CA ILE A 255 -10.06 -52.54 -32.58
C ILE A 255 -9.44 -53.68 -33.38
N ASP A 256 -9.89 -54.91 -33.11
CA ASP A 256 -9.69 -56.08 -33.97
C ASP A 256 -10.91 -56.22 -34.90
N VAL A 257 -10.73 -56.04 -36.21
CA VAL A 257 -11.56 -56.61 -37.30
C VAL A 257 -10.70 -56.91 -38.51
#